data_AF-A0A5E7EH28-F1
#
_entry.id   AF-A0A5E7EH28-F1
#
_cell.length_a   1.000
_cell.length_b   1.000
_cell.length_c   1.000
_cell.angle_alpha   90.00
_cell.angle_beta   90.00
_cell.angle_gamma   90.00
#
_symmetry.space_group_name_H-M   'P 1'
#
loop_
_entity.id
_entity.type
_entity.pdbx_description
1 polymer ?
#
loop_
_entity_poly.entity_id
_entity_poly.type
_entity_poly.pdbx_seq_one_letter_code
_entity_poly.pdbx_strand_id
1 'polypeptide(L)'
;MVVTTLDCLSAQEVLALYRHRWQVELAFKRMKSLLGLSRLRKKNPEGAKAWLQGKLLVACLIERLIATGEHFSPVESEGHSRKRGSEALSLA
;
A
#
# COMPACT_ATOMS: atom_id res chain seq x y z
N MET A 1 -24.93 14.14 -12.61
CA MET A 1 -25.96 13.96 -11.58
C MET A 1 -25.49 12.86 -10.63
N VAL A 2 -25.39 13.12 -9.32
CA VAL A 2 -25.02 12.13 -8.30
C VAL A 2 -26.28 11.81 -7.49
N VAL A 3 -26.58 10.53 -7.32
CA VAL A 3 -27.70 10.04 -6.50
C VAL A 3 -27.10 9.33 -5.29
N THR A 4 -27.61 9.63 -4.10
CA THR A 4 -27.08 9.10 -2.84
C THR A 4 -28.21 8.76 -1.88
N THR A 5 -28.00 7.77 -1.02
CA THR A 5 -28.88 7.45 0.12
C THR A 5 -28.40 8.10 1.42
N LEU A 6 -27.29 8.84 1.39
CA LEU A 6 -26.75 9.54 2.55
C LEU A 6 -27.51 10.86 2.76
N ASP A 7 -28.18 10.97 3.91
CA ASP A 7 -29.02 12.11 4.30
C ASP A 7 -28.35 13.07 5.29
N CYS A 8 -27.30 12.61 5.98
CA CYS A 8 -26.58 13.36 7.00
C CYS A 8 -25.43 14.24 6.46
N LEU A 9 -25.17 14.20 5.16
CA LEU A 9 -24.05 14.90 4.51
C LEU A 9 -24.56 16.04 3.63
N SER A 10 -23.86 17.17 3.65
CA SER A 10 -24.11 18.25 2.71
C SER A 10 -23.79 17.83 1.27
N ALA A 11 -24.37 18.52 0.30
CA ALA A 11 -24.09 18.28 -1.12
C ALA A 11 -22.58 18.38 -1.44
N GLN A 12 -21.87 19.30 -0.78
CA GLN A 12 -20.44 19.50 -0.94
C GLN A 12 -19.64 18.26 -0.49
N GLU A 13 -20.02 17.67 0.64
CA GLU A 13 -19.38 16.47 1.20
C GLU A 13 -19.69 15.22 0.38
N VAL A 14 -20.92 15.07 -0.10
CA VAL A 14 -21.30 13.99 -1.03
C VAL A 14 -20.46 14.06 -2.30
N LEU A 15 -20.28 15.26 -2.87
CA LEU A 15 -19.42 15.45 -4.04
C LEU A 15 -17.95 15.19 -3.71
N ALA A 16 -17.48 15.55 -2.52
CA ALA A 16 -16.12 15.24 -2.08
C ALA A 16 -15.88 13.72 -1.98
N LEU A 17 -16.82 13.00 -1.39
CA LEU A 17 -16.79 11.55 -1.32
C LEU A 17 -16.83 10.93 -2.72
N TYR A 18 -17.69 11.44 -3.61
CA TYR A 18 -17.80 10.94 -4.98
C TYR A 18 -16.50 11.10 -5.79
N ARG A 19 -15.67 12.12 -5.50
CA ARG A 19 -14.35 12.29 -6.14
C ARG A 19 -13.40 11.12 -5.84
N HIS A 20 -13.52 10.45 -4.70
CA HIS A 20 -12.69 9.29 -4.36
C HIS A 20 -12.95 8.07 -5.25
N ARG A 21 -14.02 8.06 -6.05
CA ARG A 21 -14.27 7.03 -7.07
C ARG A 21 -13.07 6.83 -8.01
N TRP A 22 -12.35 7.90 -8.36
CA TRP A 22 -11.15 7.83 -9.20
C TRP A 22 -9.99 7.06 -8.54
N GLN A 23 -9.89 7.08 -7.21
CA GLN A 23 -8.86 6.31 -6.50
C GLN A 23 -9.05 4.80 -6.71
N VAL A 24 -10.29 4.36 -6.82
CA VAL A 24 -10.62 2.96 -7.15
C VAL A 24 -10.14 2.63 -8.57
N GLU A 25 -10.37 3.50 -9.54
CA GLU A 25 -9.87 3.30 -10.91
C GLU A 25 -8.34 3.27 -10.99
N LEU A 26 -7.67 4.18 -10.28
CA LEU A 26 -6.20 4.20 -10.16
C LEU A 26 -5.67 2.90 -9.57
N ALA A 27 -6.29 2.39 -8.49
CA ALA A 27 -5.92 1.12 -7.89
C ALA A 27 -6.06 -0.03 -8.91
N PHE A 28 -7.15 -0.09 -9.67
CA PHE A 28 -7.30 -1.08 -10.74
C PHE A 28 -6.29 -0.91 -11.87
N LYS A 29 -5.94 0.32 -12.24
CA LYS A 29 -4.92 0.60 -13.26
C LYS A 29 -3.55 0.08 -12.82
N ARG A 30 -3.18 0.35 -11.57
CA ARG A 30 -1.93 -0.11 -10.95
C ARG A 30 -1.88 -1.63 -10.82
N MET A 31 -2.94 -2.26 -10.33
CA MET A 31 -3.04 -3.72 -10.23
C MET A 31 -2.91 -4.39 -11.60
N LYS A 32 -3.57 -3.86 -12.65
CA LYS A 32 -3.45 -4.37 -14.01
C LYS A 32 -2.01 -4.29 -14.55
N SER A 33 -1.30 -3.20 -14.22
CA SER A 33 0.11 -3.02 -14.57
C SER A 33 1.01 -4.03 -13.85
N LEU A 34 0.91 -4.13 -12.52
CA LEU A 34 1.75 -4.98 -11.69
C LEU A 34 1.58 -6.48 -11.99
N LEU A 35 0.35 -6.91 -12.29
CA LEU A 35 0.02 -8.34 -12.36
C LEU A 35 -0.20 -8.88 -13.77
N GLY A 36 -0.18 -8.02 -14.78
CA GLY A 36 -0.46 -8.39 -16.17
C GLY A 36 -1.83 -9.04 -16.33
N LEU A 37 -2.84 -8.53 -15.61
CA LEU A 37 -4.21 -9.07 -15.57
C LEU A 37 -4.93 -9.08 -16.94
N SER A 38 -4.34 -8.46 -17.96
CA SER A 38 -4.89 -8.38 -19.32
C SER A 38 -4.87 -9.70 -20.10
N ARG A 39 -4.12 -10.72 -19.65
CA ARG A 39 -4.09 -12.05 -20.31
C ARG A 39 -4.64 -13.13 -19.41
N LEU A 40 -5.93 -13.40 -19.56
CA LEU A 40 -6.60 -14.52 -18.92
C LEU A 40 -6.24 -15.81 -19.69
N ARG A 41 -5.40 -16.67 -19.10
CA ARG A 41 -4.94 -17.92 -19.74
C ARG A 41 -5.96 -19.06 -19.69
N LYS A 42 -6.98 -18.96 -18.83
CA LYS A 42 -7.93 -20.07 -18.56
C LYS A 42 -9.27 -19.84 -19.27
N LYS A 43 -9.71 -20.84 -20.04
CA LYS A 43 -11.01 -20.85 -20.75
C LYS A 43 -12.16 -21.37 -19.89
N ASN A 44 -11.87 -22.10 -18.80
CA ASN A 44 -12.91 -22.61 -17.88
C ASN A 44 -13.34 -21.50 -16.91
N PRO A 45 -14.65 -21.24 -16.73
CA PRO A 45 -15.15 -20.13 -15.92
C PRO A 45 -14.74 -20.23 -14.44
N GLU A 46 -14.84 -21.41 -13.82
CA GLU A 46 -14.40 -21.63 -12.44
C GLU A 46 -12.89 -21.43 -12.28
N GLY A 47 -12.11 -21.92 -13.25
CA GLY A 47 -10.67 -21.74 -13.27
C GLY A 47 -10.26 -20.28 -13.46
N ALA A 48 -10.99 -19.54 -14.29
CA ALA A 48 -10.81 -18.11 -14.50
C ALA A 48 -11.12 -17.30 -13.24
N LYS A 49 -12.22 -17.63 -12.55
CA LYS A 49 -12.63 -17.00 -11.29
C LYS A 49 -11.59 -17.22 -10.19
N ALA A 50 -11.15 -18.47 -9.97
CA ALA A 50 -10.11 -18.78 -9.00
C ALA A 50 -8.78 -18.11 -9.33
N TRP A 51 -8.40 -18.05 -10.62
CA TRP A 51 -7.17 -17.38 -11.06
C TRP A 51 -7.23 -15.85 -10.85
N LEU A 52 -8.36 -15.23 -11.16
CA LEU A 52 -8.58 -13.80 -10.94
C LEU A 52 -8.56 -13.47 -9.45
N GLN A 53 -9.25 -14.26 -8.62
CA GLN A 53 -9.25 -14.10 -7.16
C GLN A 53 -7.83 -14.23 -6.58
N GLY A 54 -7.06 -15.24 -7.01
CA GLY A 54 -5.67 -15.39 -6.61
C GLY A 54 -4.81 -14.20 -7.01
N LYS A 55 -4.98 -13.69 -8.24
CA LYS A 55 -4.27 -12.47 -8.70
C LYS A 55 -4.65 -11.24 -7.87
N LEU A 56 -5.94 -11.04 -7.57
CA LEU A 56 -6.39 -9.93 -6.74
C LEU A 56 -5.80 -10.00 -5.32
N LEU A 57 -5.78 -11.19 -4.71
CA LEU A 57 -5.15 -11.40 -3.41
C LEU A 57 -3.67 -11.02 -3.42
N VAL A 58 -2.92 -11.48 -4.43
CA VAL A 58 -1.49 -11.13 -4.58
C VAL A 58 -1.31 -9.63 -4.79
N ALA A 59 -2.20 -8.98 -5.55
CA ALA A 59 -2.19 -7.53 -5.71
C ALA A 59 -2.28 -6.83 -4.36
N CYS A 60 -3.31 -7.17 -3.57
CA CYS A 60 -3.54 -6.59 -2.25
C CYS A 60 -2.36 -6.84 -1.29
N LEU A 61 -1.72 -8.01 -1.36
CA LEU A 61 -0.54 -8.31 -0.55
C LEU A 61 0.65 -7.42 -0.93
N ILE A 62 0.93 -7.25 -2.22
CA ILE A 62 1.99 -6.36 -2.70
C ILE A 62 1.72 -4.91 -2.27
N GLU A 63 0.49 -4.44 -2.43
CA GLU A 63 0.06 -3.11 -1.96
C GLU A 63 0.35 -2.91 -0.47
N ARG A 64 -0.02 -3.90 0.35
CA ARG A 64 0.17 -3.86 1.80
C ARG A 64 1.65 -3.88 2.18
N LEU A 65 2.47 -4.66 1.48
CA LEU A 65 3.91 -4.72 1.70
C LEU A 65 4.59 -3.40 1.32
N ILE A 66 4.23 -2.80 0.18
CA ILE A 66 4.74 -1.47 -0.23
C ILE A 66 4.38 -0.43 0.83
N ALA A 67 3.10 -0.36 1.24
CA ALA A 67 2.66 0.59 2.27
C ALA A 67 3.42 0.40 3.58
N THR A 68 3.68 -0.85 3.98
CA THR A 68 4.48 -1.15 5.19
C THR A 68 5.95 -0.76 5.02
N GLY A 69 6.52 -0.97 3.83
CA GLY A 69 7.90 -0.60 3.52
C GLY A 69 8.16 0.90 3.44
N GLU A 70 7.18 1.70 2.99
CA GLU A 70 7.28 3.16 3.01
C GLU A 70 7.28 3.75 4.44
N HIS A 71 6.79 3.00 5.43
CA HIS A 71 6.89 3.38 6.85
C HIS A 71 8.23 3.00 7.50
N PHE A 72 9.15 2.36 6.76
CA PHE A 72 10.49 2.04 7.25
C PHE A 72 11.38 3.29 7.13
N SER A 73 11.39 4.13 8.18
CA SER A 73 12.31 5.26 8.28
C SER A 73 13.76 4.71 8.33
N PRO A 74 14.68 5.16 7.46
CA PRO A 74 16.08 4.80 7.59
C PRO A 74 16.57 5.47 8.85
N VAL A 75 16.67 4.71 9.94
CA VAL A 75 17.48 5.13 11.08
C VAL A 75 18.91 5.09 10.56
N GLU A 76 19.41 6.25 10.16
CA GLU A 76 20.83 6.53 10.11
C GLU A 76 21.39 6.12 11.47
N SER A 77 22.25 5.10 11.44
CA SER A 77 23.00 4.66 12.61
C SER A 77 24.05 5.73 12.89
N GLU A 78 23.62 6.85 13.45
CA GLU A 78 24.47 7.95 13.90
C GLU A 78 25.40 7.43 14.99
N GLY A 79 26.68 7.42 14.68
CA GLY A 79 27.74 6.99 15.57
C GLY A 79 27.78 7.86 16.83
N HIS A 80 27.31 7.30 17.95
CA HIS A 80 27.54 7.93 19.24
C HIS A 80 28.88 7.50 19.81
N SER A 81 29.90 8.29 19.47
CA SER A 81 31.15 8.42 20.20
C SER A 81 30.87 8.56 21.70
N ARG A 82 31.22 7.55 22.51
CA ARG A 82 31.17 7.64 23.97
C ARG A 82 32.60 7.49 24.51
N LYS A 83 33.27 8.64 24.67
CA LYS A 83 34.40 8.77 25.60
C LYS A 83 33.99 8.24 26.97
N ARG A 84 34.67 7.21 27.47
CA ARG A 84 34.89 6.97 28.91
C ARG A 84 35.99 5.92 29.10
N GLY A 85 37.08 6.36 29.71
CA GLY A 85 38.27 5.56 30.02
C GLY A 85 39.45 6.44 30.41
N SER A 86 39.20 7.53 31.15
CA SER A 86 40.19 8.11 32.04
C SER A 86 40.04 7.32 33.34
N GLU A 87 41.04 6.51 33.67
CA GLU A 87 41.37 5.86 34.95
C GLU A 87 41.95 4.46 34.69
N ALA A 88 43.23 4.43 34.31
CA ALA A 88 44.21 3.38 34.64
C ALA A 88 45.44 3.63 33.78
N LEU A 89 46.41 4.36 34.33
CA LEU A 89 47.87 4.28 34.09
C LEU A 89 48.52 5.48 34.81
N SER A 90 48.36 5.49 36.14
CA SER A 90 49.21 6.25 37.08
C SER A 90 50.09 5.32 37.91
N LEU A 91 50.29 4.06 37.48
CA LEU A 91 51.20 3.13 38.15
C LEU A 91 51.92 2.27 37.12
N ALA A 92 52.99 2.85 36.54
CA ALA A 92 54.22 2.20 36.13
C ALA A 92 55.26 3.27 35.82
#